data_AF-A0A3E1KI39-F1
#
_entry.id   AF-A0A3E1KI39-F1
#
_cell.length_a   1.000
_cell.length_b   1.000
_cell.length_c   1.000
_cell.angle_alpha   90.00
_cell.angle_beta   90.00
_cell.angle_gamma   90.00
#
_symmetry.space_group_name_H-M   'P 1'
#
loop_
_entity.id
_entity.type
_entity.pdbx_description
1 polymer ?
#
loop_
_entity_poly.entity_id
_entity_poly.type
_entity_poly.pdbx_seq_one_letter_code
_entity_poly.pdbx_strand_id
1 'polypeptide(L)'
;MTTAADLLLALRARMPSKLILDRRTGLPYGWGIWMGNRKHAAAPFNDDQVTGVLLARARPSQRNVVSAAMLSPFQAFRSLWWQHWDPRPKDQRRQHWLALLGSFLIHLGFVALLIWVVTVRWAPDDAKPGDESRVRMTFIGDGAVEQGGGAGQP
;
A
#
# COMPACT_ATOMS: atom_id res chain seq x y z
N MET A 1 -11.14 -3.40 22.76
CA MET A 1 -9.67 -3.57 22.71
C MET A 1 -9.39 -5.05 22.60
N THR A 2 -8.67 -5.51 21.58
CA THR A 2 -8.30 -6.93 21.44
C THR A 2 -7.16 -7.25 22.39
N THR A 3 -7.39 -8.15 23.32
CA THR A 3 -6.38 -8.63 24.26
C THR A 3 -5.56 -9.77 23.63
N ALA A 4 -4.41 -10.09 24.23
CA ALA A 4 -3.61 -11.25 23.79
C ALA A 4 -4.41 -12.57 23.88
N ALA A 5 -5.31 -12.67 24.86
CA ALA A 5 -6.20 -13.82 25.00
C ALA A 5 -7.17 -13.94 23.82
N ASP A 6 -7.72 -12.81 23.34
CA ASP A 6 -8.62 -12.79 22.18
C ASP A 6 -7.90 -13.22 20.90
N LEU A 7 -6.64 -12.80 20.73
CA LEU A 7 -5.80 -13.25 19.62
C LEU A 7 -5.51 -14.74 19.69
N LEU A 8 -5.19 -15.28 20.87
CA LEU A 8 -4.96 -16.71 21.05
C LEU A 8 -6.23 -17.52 20.76
N LEU A 9 -7.40 -17.04 21.19
CA LEU A 9 -8.69 -17.68 20.89
C LEU A 9 -9.00 -17.65 19.39
N ALA A 10 -8.80 -16.51 18.74
CA ALA A 10 -9.02 -16.37 17.29
C ALA A 10 -8.08 -17.27 16.47
N LEU A 11 -6.81 -17.38 16.89
CA LEU A 11 -5.84 -18.28 16.26
C LEU A 11 -6.19 -19.74 16.51
N ARG A 12 -6.58 -20.10 17.73
CA ARG A 12 -7.02 -21.46 18.07
C ARG A 12 -8.25 -21.89 17.30
N ALA A 13 -9.21 -20.99 17.09
CA ALA A 13 -10.40 -21.26 16.29
C ALA A 13 -10.10 -21.57 14.81
N ARG A 14 -8.96 -21.08 14.30
CA ARG A 14 -8.51 -21.34 12.92
C ARG A 14 -7.60 -22.55 12.78
N MET A 15 -7.12 -23.12 13.90
CA MET A 15 -6.28 -24.31 13.85
C MET A 15 -7.11 -25.57 13.56
N PRO A 16 -6.59 -26.51 12.77
CA PRO A 16 -7.27 -27.78 12.50
C PRO A 16 -7.48 -28.55 13.81
N SER A 17 -8.67 -29.11 13.99
CA SER A 17 -9.10 -29.83 15.20
C SER A 17 -8.30 -31.11 15.48
N LYS A 18 -7.65 -31.68 14.45
CA LYS A 18 -6.67 -32.76 14.59
C LYS A 18 -5.39 -32.38 13.85
N LEU A 19 -4.31 -32.24 14.61
CA LEU A 19 -2.98 -32.06 14.05
C LEU A 19 -2.42 -33.44 13.72
N ILE A 20 -2.19 -33.72 12.43
CA ILE A 20 -1.57 -34.98 12.02
C ILE A 20 -0.11 -34.91 12.43
N LEU A 21 0.27 -35.69 13.43
CA LEU A 21 1.64 -35.80 13.90
C LEU A 21 2.33 -36.97 13.20
N ASP A 22 3.58 -36.76 12.83
CA ASP A 22 4.46 -37.83 12.37
C ASP A 22 4.86 -38.73 13.56
N ARG A 23 4.74 -40.04 13.39
CA ARG A 23 5.08 -41.05 14.42
C ARG A 23 6.57 -41.07 14.76
N ARG A 24 7.45 -40.71 13.82
CA ARG A 24 8.90 -40.77 14.02
C ARG A 24 9.45 -39.54 14.76
N THR A 25 8.92 -38.36 14.44
CA THR A 25 9.43 -37.09 14.97
C THR A 25 8.53 -36.45 16.03
N GLY A 26 7.27 -36.88 16.14
CA GLY A 26 6.28 -36.25 17.03
C GLY A 26 5.84 -34.86 16.57
N LEU A 27 6.34 -34.37 15.43
CA LEU A 27 6.04 -33.05 14.88
C LEU A 27 4.82 -33.11 13.96
N PRO A 28 4.11 -31.98 13.74
CA PRO A 28 3.10 -31.91 12.70
C PRO A 28 3.69 -32.33 11.35
N TYR A 29 2.94 -33.09 10.56
CA TYR A 29 3.44 -33.76 9.35
C TYR A 29 4.27 -32.85 8.42
N GLY A 30 3.77 -31.64 8.14
CA GLY A 30 4.50 -30.66 7.31
C GLY A 30 5.81 -30.16 7.95
N TRP A 31 5.88 -30.09 9.28
CA TRP A 31 7.05 -29.67 10.02
C TRP A 31 8.12 -30.75 10.05
N GLY A 32 7.74 -32.03 10.22
CA GLY A 32 8.67 -33.15 10.15
C GLY A 32 9.40 -33.21 8.80
N ILE A 33 8.64 -33.06 7.69
CA ILE A 33 9.21 -33.00 6.34
C ILE A 33 10.12 -31.77 6.16
N TRP A 34 9.66 -30.60 6.59
CA TRP A 34 10.43 -29.37 6.44
C TRP A 34 11.74 -29.39 7.25
N MET A 35 11.71 -29.93 8.48
CA MET A 35 12.89 -30.09 9.32
C MET A 35 13.85 -31.15 8.76
N GLY A 36 13.32 -32.26 8.24
CA GLY A 36 14.10 -33.33 7.63
C GLY A 36 14.77 -32.92 6.31
N ASN A 37 14.16 -32.03 5.54
CA ASN A 37 14.67 -31.54 4.26
C ASN A 37 15.72 -30.43 4.38
N ARG A 38 16.17 -30.09 5.59
CA ARG A 38 17.23 -29.09 5.77
C ARG A 38 18.56 -29.67 5.28
N LYS A 39 19.21 -28.96 4.34
CA LYS A 39 20.52 -29.35 3.78
C LYS A 39 21.65 -29.43 4.80
N HIS A 40 21.49 -28.75 5.94
CA HIS A 40 22.45 -28.74 7.02
C HIS A 40 21.76 -29.24 8.29
N ALA A 41 22.42 -30.15 9.01
CA ALA A 41 21.99 -30.52 10.35
C ALA A 41 21.92 -29.24 11.20
N ALA A 42 20.85 -29.10 11.99
CA ALA A 42 20.79 -28.03 12.96
C ALA A 42 22.01 -28.17 13.88
N ALA A 43 22.81 -27.11 14.02
CA ALA A 43 23.92 -27.09 14.96
C ALA A 43 23.39 -27.45 16.36
N PRO A 44 24.18 -28.16 17.19
CA PRO A 44 23.80 -28.41 18.58
C PRO A 44 23.39 -27.08 19.23
N PHE A 45 22.19 -27.06 19.78
CA PHE A 45 21.70 -25.88 20.47
C PHE A 45 22.50 -25.70 21.76
N ASN A 46 23.17 -24.56 21.89
CA ASN A 46 23.96 -24.21 23.06
C ASN A 46 23.31 -23.01 23.75
N ASP A 47 22.72 -23.24 24.92
CA ASP A 47 22.07 -22.20 25.72
C ASP A 47 23.04 -21.06 26.10
N ASP A 48 24.29 -21.38 26.40
CA ASP A 48 25.32 -20.40 26.75
C ASP A 48 25.68 -19.51 25.56
N GLN A 49 25.62 -20.06 24.35
CA GLN A 49 25.82 -19.28 23.13
C GLN A 49 24.66 -18.30 22.90
N VAL A 50 23.42 -18.75 23.13
CA VAL A 50 22.23 -17.89 22.98
C VAL A 50 22.25 -16.79 24.02
N THR A 51 22.47 -17.12 25.29
CA THR A 51 22.56 -16.13 26.37
C THR A 51 23.75 -15.21 26.17
N GLY A 52 24.91 -15.72 25.75
CA GLY A 52 26.08 -14.93 25.39
C GLY A 52 25.79 -13.93 24.26
N VAL A 53 25.10 -14.35 23.20
CA VAL A 53 24.68 -13.45 22.12
C VAL A 53 23.65 -12.42 22.59
N LEU A 54 22.70 -12.81 23.44
CA LEU A 54 21.69 -11.90 23.99
C LEU A 54 22.29 -10.87 24.95
N LEU A 55 23.28 -11.28 25.76
CA LEU A 55 24.01 -10.41 26.68
C LEU A 55 25.00 -9.50 25.94
N ALA A 56 25.67 -10.02 24.91
CA ALA A 56 26.60 -9.27 24.06
C ALA A 56 25.89 -8.35 23.05
N ARG A 57 24.61 -8.62 22.75
CA ARG A 57 23.78 -7.73 21.93
C ARG A 57 23.65 -6.39 22.67
N ALA A 58 24.34 -5.38 22.14
CA ALA A 58 24.15 -4.00 22.56
C ALA A 58 22.64 -3.71 22.59
N ARG A 59 22.14 -3.30 23.76
CA ARG A 59 20.72 -2.94 23.91
C ARG A 59 20.35 -1.99 22.76
N PRO A 60 19.25 -2.22 22.03
CA PRO A 60 18.82 -1.29 21.01
C PRO A 60 18.79 0.09 21.66
N SER A 61 19.53 1.03 21.06
CA SER A 61 19.76 2.34 21.67
C SER A 61 18.42 2.89 22.15
N GLN A 62 18.31 3.16 23.46
CA GLN A 62 17.07 3.65 24.06
C GLN A 62 16.52 4.92 23.38
N ARG A 63 17.33 5.59 22.54
CA ARG A 63 16.87 6.61 21.58
C ARG A 63 15.62 6.21 20.80
N ASN A 64 15.48 4.96 20.35
CA ASN A 64 14.30 4.53 19.60
C ASN A 64 13.04 4.33 20.46
N VAL A 65 13.21 4.00 21.75
CA VAL A 65 12.08 3.77 22.67
C VAL A 65 11.61 5.09 23.30
N VAL A 66 12.55 5.98 23.63
CA VAL A 66 12.22 7.32 24.17
C VAL A 66 11.58 8.20 23.09
N SER A 67 11.95 8.05 21.81
CA SER A 67 11.28 8.76 20.71
C SER A 67 9.83 8.33 20.49
N ALA A 68 9.42 7.12 20.88
CA ALA A 68 8.03 6.69 20.73
C ALA A 68 7.08 7.38 21.72
N ALA A 69 7.57 7.78 22.90
CA ALA A 69 6.76 8.40 23.95
C ALA A 69 6.50 9.91 23.75
N MET A 70 7.14 10.54 22.77
CA MET A 70 6.99 11.97 22.43
C MET A 70 6.55 12.21 20.97
N LEU A 71 5.91 11.23 20.34
CA LEU A 71 5.40 11.42 18.97
C LEU A 71 4.09 12.23 19.01
N SER A 72 4.04 13.30 18.22
CA SER A 72 2.75 13.95 17.95
C SER A 72 1.79 12.97 17.26
N PRO A 73 0.46 13.17 17.31
CA PRO A 73 -0.51 12.25 16.70
C PRO A 73 -0.21 11.93 15.22
N PHE A 74 0.25 12.92 14.46
CA PHE A 74 0.66 12.74 13.07
C PHE A 74 1.95 11.92 12.93
N GLN A 75 2.91 12.09 13.85
CA GLN A 75 4.13 11.30 13.87
C GLN A 75 3.88 9.84 14.28
N ALA A 76 2.95 9.62 15.21
CA ALA A 76 2.48 8.29 15.59
C ALA A 76 1.74 7.60 14.44
N PHE A 77 0.86 8.33 13.75
CA PHE A 77 0.22 7.83 12.53
C PHE A 77 1.26 7.46 11.47
N ARG A 78 2.23 8.33 11.21
CA ARG A 78 3.29 8.09 10.22
C ARG A 78 4.19 6.91 10.60
N SER A 79 4.48 6.71 11.88
CA SER A 79 5.27 5.58 12.34
C SER A 79 4.49 4.26 12.26
N LEU A 80 3.18 4.29 12.51
CA LEU A 80 2.29 3.14 12.28
C LEU A 80 2.17 2.80 10.79
N TRP A 81 2.03 3.83 9.95
CA TRP A 81 1.92 3.68 8.51
C TRP A 81 3.21 3.12 7.89
N TRP A 82 4.36 3.34 8.52
CA TRP A 82 5.68 2.96 8.01
C TRP A 82 6.53 2.22 9.05
N GLN A 83 6.01 1.12 9.61
CA GLN A 83 6.64 0.39 10.71
C GLN A 83 7.95 -0.37 10.37
N HIS A 84 8.21 -0.67 9.08
CA HIS A 84 9.18 -1.73 8.72
C HIS A 84 10.42 -1.27 7.94
N TRP A 85 10.78 0.01 7.96
CA TRP A 85 12.07 0.43 7.42
C TRP A 85 13.15 0.39 8.49
N ASP A 86 13.79 -0.78 8.58
CA ASP A 86 15.12 -0.94 9.18
C ASP A 86 16.02 0.22 8.67
N PRO A 87 16.76 0.93 9.54
CA PRO A 87 17.56 2.07 9.13
C PRO A 87 18.49 1.68 7.99
N ARG A 88 18.24 2.26 6.80
CA ARG A 88 19.00 1.95 5.59
C ARG A 88 20.51 2.11 5.84
N PRO A 89 21.34 1.16 5.39
CA PRO A 89 22.79 1.28 5.44
C PRO A 89 23.23 2.64 4.89
N LYS A 90 24.15 3.31 5.59
CA LYS A 90 24.52 4.72 5.32
C LYS A 90 25.07 4.93 3.89
N ASP A 91 25.52 3.87 3.23
CA ASP A 91 26.20 3.91 1.94
C ASP A 91 25.28 4.05 0.71
N GLN A 92 23.96 3.83 0.84
CA GLN A 92 23.03 3.91 -0.31
C GLN A 92 22.32 5.26 -0.46
N ARG A 93 22.68 6.27 0.36
CA ARG A 93 21.99 7.57 0.40
C ARG A 93 22.05 8.33 -0.92
N ARG A 94 23.20 8.30 -1.60
CA ARG A 94 23.40 9.02 -2.87
C ARG A 94 22.56 8.43 -4.00
N GLN A 95 22.58 7.11 -4.16
CA GLN A 95 21.79 6.41 -5.18
C GLN A 95 20.29 6.60 -4.93
N HIS A 96 19.85 6.56 -3.67
CA HIS A 96 18.45 6.82 -3.34
C HIS A 96 18.02 8.25 -3.62
N TRP A 97 18.85 9.24 -3.29
CA TRP A 97 18.54 10.63 -3.61
C TRP A 97 18.51 10.87 -5.12
N LEU A 98 19.39 10.22 -5.88
CA LEU A 98 19.40 10.32 -7.34
C LEU A 98 18.17 9.66 -7.95
N ALA A 99 17.75 8.49 -7.43
CA ALA A 99 16.51 7.83 -7.84
C ALA A 99 15.25 8.62 -7.46
N LEU A 100 15.22 9.20 -6.25
CA LEU A 100 14.12 10.07 -5.80
C LEU A 100 14.04 11.34 -6.65
N LEU A 101 15.17 12.01 -6.87
CA LEU A 101 15.23 13.23 -7.66
C LEU A 101 14.90 12.96 -9.13
N GLY A 102 15.43 11.87 -9.70
CA GLY A 102 15.11 11.45 -11.05
C GLY A 102 13.62 11.13 -11.22
N SER A 103 13.06 10.35 -10.31
CA SER A 103 11.62 10.06 -10.31
C SER A 103 10.78 11.34 -10.19
N PHE A 104 11.15 12.25 -9.28
CA PHE A 104 10.47 13.53 -9.10
C PHE A 104 10.53 14.40 -10.36
N LEU A 105 11.69 14.51 -11.00
CA LEU A 105 11.86 15.28 -12.24
C LEU A 105 11.04 14.70 -13.40
N ILE A 106 10.99 13.37 -13.54
CA ILE A 106 10.17 12.71 -14.55
C ILE A 106 8.68 13.02 -14.34
N HIS A 107 8.19 12.92 -13.10
CA HIS A 107 6.80 13.24 -12.79
C HIS A 107 6.50 14.72 -13.01
N LEU A 108 7.41 15.62 -12.63
CA LEU A 108 7.25 17.05 -12.86
C LEU A 108 7.18 17.36 -14.37
N GLY A 109 8.06 16.76 -15.17
CA GLY A 109 8.02 16.87 -16.63
C GLY A 109 6.73 16.31 -17.22
N PHE A 110 6.25 15.17 -16.71
CA PHE A 110 4.99 14.58 -17.14
C PHE A 110 3.79 15.49 -16.82
N VAL A 111 3.72 16.07 -15.62
CA VAL A 111 2.68 17.03 -15.24
C VAL A 111 2.75 18.28 -16.12
N ALA A 112 3.95 18.82 -16.37
CA ALA A 112 4.13 19.96 -17.26
C ALA A 112 3.66 19.63 -18.70
N LEU A 113 3.94 18.42 -19.18
CA LEU A 113 3.46 17.95 -20.49
C LEU A 113 1.94 17.81 -20.53
N LEU A 114 1.31 17.30 -19.47
CA LEU A 114 -0.15 17.25 -19.38
C LEU A 114 -0.77 18.66 -19.40
N ILE A 115 -0.20 19.60 -18.65
CA ILE A 115 -0.63 21.00 -18.68
C ILE A 115 -0.46 21.58 -20.08
N TRP A 116 0.67 21.33 -20.73
CA TRP A 116 0.90 21.74 -22.11
C TRP A 116 -0.15 21.16 -23.07
N VAL A 117 -0.44 19.86 -22.98
CA VAL A 117 -1.45 19.21 -23.81
C VAL A 117 -2.83 19.84 -23.60
N VAL A 118 -3.23 20.06 -22.34
CA VAL A 118 -4.50 20.73 -22.04
C VAL A 118 -4.51 22.17 -22.56
N THR A 119 -3.44 22.93 -22.41
CA THR A 119 -3.42 24.35 -22.81
C THR A 119 -3.32 24.55 -24.32
N VAL A 120 -2.52 23.74 -25.03
CA VAL A 120 -2.30 23.87 -26.48
C VAL A 120 -3.37 23.15 -27.30
N ARG A 121 -3.90 22.03 -26.81
CA ARG A 121 -4.91 21.23 -27.53
C ARG A 121 -6.35 21.60 -27.18
N TRP A 122 -6.52 22.40 -26.13
CA TRP A 122 -7.81 22.90 -25.63
C TRP A 122 -7.84 24.43 -25.64
N ALA A 123 -7.07 25.07 -26.54
CA ALA A 123 -7.48 26.35 -27.08
C ALA A 123 -8.63 26.01 -28.05
N PRO A 124 -9.90 26.36 -27.75
CA PRO A 124 -10.93 26.27 -28.77
C PRO A 124 -10.45 27.17 -29.90
N ASP A 125 -10.31 26.61 -31.11
CA ASP A 125 -10.35 27.45 -32.29
C ASP A 125 -11.60 28.33 -32.12
N ASP A 126 -11.47 29.64 -32.32
CA ASP A 126 -12.59 30.58 -32.39
C ASP A 126 -13.49 30.19 -33.57
N ALA A 127 -14.18 29.06 -33.45
CA ALA A 127 -15.14 28.53 -34.39
C ALA A 127 -16.45 29.24 -34.10
N LYS A 128 -16.55 30.45 -34.67
CA LYS A 128 -17.76 31.15 -35.11
C LYS A 128 -19.03 30.94 -34.24
N PRO A 129 -19.56 31.99 -33.60
CA PRO A 129 -20.86 31.92 -32.95
C PRO A 129 -21.93 31.74 -34.04
N GLY A 130 -22.37 30.50 -34.26
CA GLY A 130 -23.32 30.26 -35.34
C GLY A 130 -23.93 28.87 -35.45
N ASP A 131 -23.33 27.82 -34.89
CA ASP A 131 -23.85 26.46 -35.18
C ASP A 131 -23.74 25.46 -34.04
N GLU A 132 -24.01 25.91 -32.81
CA GLU A 132 -24.10 25.03 -31.66
C GLU A 132 -25.45 25.20 -30.95
N SER A 133 -26.14 24.08 -30.78
CA SER A 133 -27.30 23.90 -29.88
C SER A 133 -28.69 24.20 -30.45
N ARG A 134 -29.10 23.39 -31.43
CA ARG A 134 -30.48 22.88 -31.45
C ARG A 134 -30.48 21.36 -31.38
N VAL A 135 -30.07 20.82 -30.23
CA VAL A 135 -30.45 19.45 -29.86
C VAL A 135 -31.95 19.47 -29.62
N ARG A 136 -32.73 19.16 -30.66
CA ARG A 136 -34.18 19.05 -30.61
C ARG A 136 -34.53 17.78 -29.84
N MET A 137 -34.63 17.92 -28.52
CA MET A 137 -35.12 16.86 -27.65
C MET A 137 -36.60 16.62 -27.98
N THR A 138 -36.84 15.64 -28.84
CA THR A 138 -38.19 15.27 -29.26
C THR A 138 -38.76 14.38 -28.16
N PHE A 139 -39.58 14.95 -27.29
CA PHE A 139 -40.40 14.17 -26.36
C PHE A 139 -41.47 13.44 -27.18
N ILE A 140 -41.27 12.14 -27.39
CA ILE A 140 -42.34 11.27 -27.89
C ILE A 140 -43.23 10.96 -26.68
N GLY A 141 -44.36 11.66 -26.60
CA GLY A 141 -45.43 11.41 -25.65
C GLY A 141 -46.73 11.98 -26.23
N ASP A 142 -47.82 11.21 -26.16
CA ASP A 142 -49.13 11.44 -26.80
C ASP A 142 -49.91 12.70 -26.33
N GLY A 143 -49.22 13.74 -25.84
CA GLY A 143 -49.82 15.00 -25.40
C GLY A 143 -49.42 16.24 -26.23
N ALA A 144 -48.53 16.11 -27.22
CA ALA A 144 -47.89 17.27 -27.89
C ALA A 144 -48.61 17.79 -29.15
N VAL A 145 -49.93 17.61 -29.27
CA VAL A 145 -50.71 18.07 -30.44
C VAL A 145 -51.20 19.53 -30.29
N GLU A 146 -51.16 20.11 -29.10
CA GLU A 146 -51.82 21.41 -28.82
C GLU A 146 -50.91 22.64 -28.67
N GLN A 147 -49.67 22.64 -29.17
CA GLN A 147 -48.86 23.86 -29.18
C GLN A 147 -48.17 24.12 -30.52
N GLY A 148 -48.98 24.68 -31.44
CA GLY A 148 -48.61 25.83 -32.27
C GLY A 148 -47.24 25.82 -32.92
N GLY A 149 -47.09 25.04 -33.99
CA GLY A 149 -46.01 25.25 -34.96
C GLY A 149 -46.25 26.54 -35.76
N GLY A 150 -45.70 27.65 -35.27
CA GLY A 150 -45.67 28.91 -36.02
C GLY A 150 -44.76 28.81 -37.24
N ALA A 151 -45.34 28.96 -38.42
CA ALA A 151 -44.62 29.21 -39.66
C ALA A 151 -43.95 30.59 -39.62
N GLY A 152 -42.70 30.67 -40.06
CA GLY A 152 -41.94 31.90 -40.32
C GLY A 152 -41.12 31.73 -41.59
N GLN A 153 -41.26 32.69 -42.51
CA GLN A 153 -41.11 32.64 -43.99
C GLN A 153 -39.64 32.81 -44.50
N PRO A 154 -39.36 32.82 -45.84
CA PRO A 154 -38.15 32.29 -46.50
C PRO A 154 -36.84 33.06 -46.27
#